data_AF-J6IX73-F1
#
_entry.id   AF-J6IX73-F1
#
_cell.length_a   1.000
_cell.length_b   1.000
_cell.length_c   1.000
_cell.angle_alpha   90.00
_cell.angle_beta   90.00
_cell.angle_gamma   90.00
#
_symmetry.space_group_name_H-M   'P 1'
#
loop_
_entity.id
_entity.type
_entity.pdbx_description
1 polymer ?
#
loop_
_entity_poly.entity_id
_entity_poly.type
_entity_poly.pdbx_seq_one_letter_code
_entity_poly.pdbx_strand_id
1 'polypeptide(L)'
;MTYRTGTIGDFMRWTKRVVAEPGLATAEPKHWFDSATTAETALGARAAEAMVKLLSEENIALLRLIAEKRPASLRELAALADRKESNLSRTLKKLREAGIVDFEDSPGRVRAPRVIARRITLALDLAGPTSRLSVERDAEPAEDGAPQSRTAER
;
A
#
# COMPACT_ATOMS: atom_id res chain seq x y z
N MET A 1 1.49 -11.74 0.58
CA MET A 1 0.88 -12.69 1.54
C MET A 1 1.16 -14.09 1.02
N THR A 2 1.78 -14.96 1.82
CA THR A 2 1.95 -16.37 1.45
C THR A 2 0.70 -17.15 1.85
N TYR A 3 0.22 -18.04 0.98
CA TYR A 3 -0.91 -18.94 1.23
C TYR A 3 -0.58 -20.35 0.77
N ARG A 4 -1.30 -21.36 1.29
CA ARG A 4 -1.19 -22.76 0.87
C ARG A 4 -2.57 -23.27 0.45
N THR A 5 -2.60 -24.19 -0.50
CA THR A 5 -3.82 -24.85 -0.96
C THR A 5 -3.74 -26.34 -0.66
N GLY A 6 -4.82 -26.95 -0.19
CA GLY A 6 -4.88 -28.39 0.08
C GLY A 6 -6.14 -28.77 0.86
N THR A 7 -6.41 -30.06 0.96
CA THR A 7 -7.61 -30.54 1.68
C THR A 7 -7.52 -30.25 3.18
N ILE A 8 -8.65 -30.33 3.88
CA ILE A 8 -8.65 -30.24 5.35
C ILE A 8 -7.81 -31.35 6.00
N GLY A 9 -7.69 -32.52 5.36
CA GLY A 9 -6.80 -33.59 5.79
C GLY A 9 -5.32 -33.22 5.69
N ASP A 10 -4.93 -32.48 4.64
CA ASP A 10 -3.57 -31.95 4.49
C ASP A 10 -3.25 -30.90 5.55
N PHE A 11 -4.21 -30.01 5.82
CA PHE A 11 -4.11 -29.03 6.91
C PHE A 11 -3.94 -29.73 8.27
N MET A 12 -4.74 -30.75 8.58
CA MET A 12 -4.68 -31.47 9.86
C MET A 12 -3.36 -32.25 10.03
N ARG A 13 -2.81 -32.83 8.95
CA ARG A 13 -1.47 -33.45 8.98
C ARG A 13 -0.37 -32.42 9.20
N TRP A 14 -0.56 -31.22 8.65
CA TRP A 14 0.36 -30.12 8.83
C TRP A 14 0.32 -29.54 10.25
N THR A 15 -0.86 -29.24 10.80
CA THR A 15 -1.00 -28.73 12.18
C THR A 15 -0.44 -29.71 13.19
N LYS A 16 -0.65 -31.02 13.00
CA LYS A 16 -0.06 -32.06 13.84
C LYS A 16 1.47 -32.03 13.84
N ARG A 17 2.11 -31.70 12.71
CA ARG A 17 3.58 -31.52 12.62
C ARG A 17 4.05 -30.23 13.28
N VAL A 18 3.34 -29.12 13.09
CA VAL A 18 3.66 -27.84 13.73
C VAL A 18 3.54 -27.92 15.25
N VAL A 19 2.56 -28.66 15.76
CA VAL A 19 2.42 -28.91 17.21
C VAL A 19 3.58 -29.76 17.74
N ALA A 20 4.11 -30.69 16.95
CA ALA A 20 5.28 -31.50 17.33
C ALA A 20 6.60 -30.72 17.22
N GLU A 21 6.70 -29.81 16.26
CA GLU A 21 7.92 -29.05 15.94
C GLU A 21 7.58 -27.56 15.73
N PRO A 22 7.54 -26.74 16.80
CA PRO A 22 7.09 -25.35 16.74
C PRO A 22 7.93 -24.45 15.82
N GLY A 23 9.19 -24.82 15.56
CA GLY A 23 10.09 -24.11 14.64
C GLY A 23 9.62 -24.12 13.17
N LEU A 24 8.71 -25.03 12.81
CA LEU A 24 8.09 -25.07 11.48
C LEU A 24 7.05 -23.95 11.26
N ALA A 25 6.51 -23.35 12.34
CA ALA A 25 5.51 -22.29 12.24
C ALA A 25 6.07 -20.96 11.74
N THR A 26 7.38 -20.73 11.89
CA THR A 26 8.01 -19.43 11.63
C THR A 26 8.27 -19.20 10.13
N ALA A 27 8.29 -20.26 9.33
CA ALA A 27 8.55 -20.22 7.88
C ALA A 27 7.29 -20.32 7.01
N GLU A 28 6.11 -20.55 7.60
CA GLU A 28 4.92 -21.05 6.87
C GLU A 28 3.73 -20.05 6.80
N PRO A 29 2.88 -20.18 5.77
CA PRO A 29 1.87 -19.18 5.38
C PRO A 29 0.72 -19.00 6.37
N LYS A 30 0.25 -17.74 6.49
CA LYS A 30 -0.85 -17.35 7.42
C LYS A 30 -2.25 -17.82 6.99
N HIS A 31 -2.40 -18.35 5.77
CA HIS A 31 -3.70 -18.69 5.20
C HIS A 31 -3.66 -20.02 4.45
N TRP A 32 -4.66 -20.87 4.71
CA TRP A 32 -4.87 -22.16 4.05
C TRP A 32 -6.22 -22.13 3.33
N PHE A 33 -6.24 -22.59 2.07
CA PHE A 33 -7.43 -22.67 1.24
C PHE A 33 -7.59 -24.09 0.70
N ASP A 34 -8.81 -24.47 0.32
CA ASP A 34 -9.12 -25.76 -0.30
C ASP A 34 -8.63 -25.85 -1.75
N SER A 35 -8.64 -24.73 -2.47
CA SER A 35 -8.21 -24.62 -3.87
C SER A 35 -7.53 -23.28 -4.18
N ALA A 36 -6.80 -23.21 -5.30
CA ALA A 36 -6.20 -21.97 -5.79
C ALA A 36 -7.27 -20.94 -6.18
N THR A 37 -8.36 -21.36 -6.82
CA THR A 37 -9.48 -20.50 -7.19
C THR A 37 -10.14 -19.84 -5.97
N THR A 38 -10.33 -20.60 -4.88
CA THR A 38 -10.86 -20.07 -3.63
C THR A 38 -9.88 -19.08 -3.00
N ALA A 39 -8.57 -19.37 -3.03
CA ALA A 39 -7.53 -18.48 -2.53
C ALA A 39 -7.51 -17.15 -3.29
N GLU A 40 -7.48 -17.20 -4.62
CA GLU A 40 -7.50 -16.02 -5.49
C GLU A 40 -8.74 -15.16 -5.25
N THR A 41 -9.92 -15.78 -5.20
CA THR A 41 -11.18 -15.07 -4.95
C THR A 41 -11.21 -14.43 -3.56
N ALA A 42 -10.85 -15.19 -2.51
CA ALA A 42 -10.88 -14.70 -1.14
C ALA A 42 -9.81 -13.64 -0.85
N LEU A 43 -8.62 -13.75 -1.46
CA LEU A 43 -7.56 -12.76 -1.33
C LEU A 43 -7.86 -11.50 -2.16
N GLY A 44 -8.46 -11.65 -3.35
CA GLY A 44 -8.93 -10.53 -4.18
C GLY A 44 -10.02 -9.72 -3.48
N ALA A 45 -11.03 -10.38 -2.91
CA ALA A 45 -12.09 -9.72 -2.15
C ALA A 45 -11.55 -8.99 -0.90
N ARG A 46 -10.63 -9.61 -0.15
CA ARG A 46 -9.97 -8.96 1.00
C ARG A 46 -9.11 -7.76 0.59
N ALA A 47 -8.42 -7.85 -0.54
CA ALA A 47 -7.64 -6.72 -1.07
C ALA A 47 -8.56 -5.55 -1.46
N ALA A 48 -9.71 -5.84 -2.09
CA ALA A 48 -10.72 -4.84 -2.41
C ALA A 48 -11.30 -4.18 -1.16
N GLU A 49 -11.71 -4.97 -0.15
CA GLU A 49 -12.24 -4.44 1.11
C GLU A 49 -11.22 -3.56 1.82
N ALA A 50 -9.96 -4.02 1.91
CA ALA A 50 -8.87 -3.25 2.49
C ALA A 50 -8.63 -1.93 1.73
N MET A 51 -8.69 -1.96 0.40
CA MET A 51 -8.51 -0.77 -0.44
C MET A 51 -9.67 0.23 -0.28
N VAL A 52 -10.93 -0.23 -0.28
CA VAL A 52 -12.10 0.63 -0.05
C VAL A 52 -12.03 1.29 1.33
N LYS A 53 -11.66 0.53 2.36
CA LYS A 53 -11.45 1.08 3.71
C LYS A 53 -10.29 2.08 3.75
N LEU A 54 -9.23 1.82 3.00
CA LEU A 54 -8.06 2.71 2.94
C LEU A 54 -8.38 4.01 2.20
N LEU A 55 -9.24 3.96 1.19
CA LEU A 55 -9.75 5.10 0.43
C LEU A 55 -11.09 5.63 0.98
N SER A 56 -11.28 5.56 2.30
CA SER A 56 -12.40 6.23 2.95
C SER A 56 -12.37 7.74 2.69
N GLU A 57 -13.52 8.41 2.83
CA GLU A 57 -13.63 9.85 2.65
C GLU A 57 -12.61 10.65 3.49
N GLU A 58 -12.42 10.24 4.76
CA GLU A 58 -11.44 10.83 5.66
C GLU A 58 -10.00 10.69 5.13
N ASN A 59 -9.65 9.53 4.57
CA ASN A 59 -8.32 9.32 4.03
C ASN A 59 -8.13 9.97 2.65
N ILE A 60 -9.19 10.09 1.84
CA ILE A 60 -9.16 10.88 0.60
C ILE A 60 -8.93 12.36 0.93
N ALA A 61 -9.63 12.89 1.94
CA ALA A 61 -9.41 14.25 2.42
C ALA A 61 -7.97 14.44 2.93
N LEU A 62 -7.43 13.47 3.67
CA LEU A 62 -6.02 13.46 4.10
C LEU A 62 -5.06 13.50 2.91
N LEU A 63 -5.29 12.68 1.87
CA LEU A 63 -4.45 12.65 0.67
C LEU A 63 -4.49 14.00 -0.07
N ARG A 64 -5.67 14.62 -0.21
CA ARG A 64 -5.82 15.97 -0.76
C ARG A 64 -5.04 17.00 0.05
N LEU A 65 -5.17 16.95 1.37
CA LEU A 65 -4.43 17.84 2.27
C LEU A 65 -2.91 17.71 2.12
N ILE A 66 -2.39 16.48 2.02
CA ILE A 66 -0.96 16.23 1.78
C ILE A 66 -0.53 16.81 0.43
N ALA A 67 -1.33 16.62 -0.63
CA ALA A 67 -1.04 17.14 -1.97
C ALA A 67 -1.04 18.67 -2.02
N GLU A 68 -2.00 19.32 -1.35
CA GLU A 68 -2.18 20.77 -1.34
C GLU A 68 -1.18 21.49 -0.43
N LYS A 69 -0.96 20.99 0.78
CA LYS A 69 -0.17 21.68 1.82
C LYS A 69 1.28 21.23 1.86
N ARG A 70 1.61 20.08 1.26
CA ARG A 70 2.97 19.49 1.23
C ARG A 70 3.68 19.59 2.60
N PRO A 71 3.11 19.03 3.67
CA PRO A 71 3.67 19.14 5.01
C PRO A 71 5.11 18.62 5.03
N ALA A 72 5.99 19.30 5.76
CA ALA A 72 7.39 18.96 5.93
C ALA A 72 7.61 17.82 6.92
N SER A 73 6.58 17.42 7.66
CA SER A 73 6.65 16.33 8.65
C SER A 73 5.31 15.66 8.95
N LEU A 74 5.37 14.47 9.55
CA LEU A 74 4.19 13.79 10.08
C LEU A 74 3.49 14.59 11.20
N ARG A 75 4.27 15.27 12.05
CA ARG A 75 3.76 16.10 13.14
C ARG A 75 3.00 17.31 12.62
N GLU A 76 3.49 17.95 11.56
CA GLU A 76 2.79 19.05 10.90
C GLU A 76 1.48 18.57 10.26
N LEU A 77 1.52 17.44 9.54
CA LEU A 77 0.31 16.83 8.99
C LEU A 77 -0.71 16.49 10.08
N ALA A 78 -0.26 16.01 11.24
CA ALA A 78 -1.12 15.73 12.39
C ALA A 78 -1.84 16.99 12.90
N ALA A 79 -1.14 18.12 12.96
CA ALA A 79 -1.73 19.39 13.34
C ALA A 79 -2.71 19.91 12.27
N LEU A 80 -2.37 19.83 10.98
CA LEU A 80 -3.23 20.27 9.88
C LEU A 80 -4.51 19.43 9.74
N ALA A 81 -4.40 18.12 9.95
CA ALA A 81 -5.52 17.19 9.85
C ALA A 81 -6.34 17.06 11.14
N ASP A 82 -5.91 17.69 12.24
CA ASP A 82 -6.45 17.52 13.60
C ASP A 82 -6.58 16.03 14.00
N ARG A 83 -5.51 15.26 13.75
CA ARG A 83 -5.47 13.81 14.02
C ARG A 83 -4.22 13.44 14.81
N LYS A 84 -4.34 12.41 15.65
CA LYS A 84 -3.20 11.85 16.39
C LYS A 84 -2.14 11.32 15.43
N GLU A 85 -0.88 11.66 15.69
CA GLU A 85 0.27 11.25 14.89
C GLU A 85 0.37 9.72 14.72
N SER A 86 0.08 8.96 15.78
CA SER A 86 0.10 7.49 15.74
C SER A 86 -0.97 6.90 14.83
N ASN A 87 -2.12 7.54 14.67
CA ASN A 87 -3.16 7.13 13.71
C ASN A 87 -2.71 7.40 12.28
N LEU A 88 -2.13 8.57 12.03
CA LEU A 88 -1.62 8.93 10.71
C LEU A 88 -0.45 8.04 10.29
N SER A 89 0.48 7.73 11.19
CA SER A 89 1.59 6.83 10.91
C SER A 89 1.12 5.47 10.39
N ARG A 90 0.16 4.84 11.07
CA ARG A 90 -0.42 3.55 10.64
C ARG A 90 -1.11 3.66 9.28
N THR A 91 -1.82 4.75 9.04
CA THR A 91 -2.55 4.98 7.79
C THR A 91 -1.59 5.21 6.62
N LEU A 92 -0.61 6.08 6.80
CA LEU A 92 0.41 6.39 5.79
C LEU A 92 1.28 5.18 5.48
N LYS A 93 1.57 4.32 6.47
CA LYS A 93 2.25 3.05 6.21
C LYS A 93 1.46 2.17 5.23
N LYS A 94 0.15 2.02 5.43
CA LYS A 94 -0.72 1.26 4.51
C LYS A 94 -0.82 1.92 3.14
N LEU A 95 -0.93 3.25 3.08
CA LEU A 95 -0.93 4.01 1.83
C LEU A 95 0.38 3.85 1.06
N ARG A 96 1.52 3.77 1.77
CA ARG A 96 2.83 3.49 1.17
C ARG A 96 2.95 2.07 0.65
N GLU A 97 2.51 1.08 1.42
CA GLU A 97 2.46 -0.31 0.98
C GLU A 97 1.57 -0.49 -0.27
N ALA A 98 0.50 0.32 -0.38
CA ALA A 98 -0.36 0.39 -1.56
C ALA A 98 0.23 1.22 -2.72
N GLY A 99 1.40 1.87 -2.54
CA GLY A 99 2.05 2.67 -3.58
C GLY A 99 1.40 4.00 -3.88
N ILE A 100 0.60 4.53 -2.94
CA ILE A 100 -0.16 5.78 -3.06
C ILE A 100 0.64 6.98 -2.53
N VAL A 101 1.39 6.76 -1.45
CA VAL A 101 2.21 7.75 -0.77
C VAL A 101 3.64 7.26 -0.65
N ASP A 102 4.61 8.16 -0.62
CA ASP A 102 5.95 7.87 -0.12
C ASP A 102 6.43 8.92 0.87
N PHE A 103 7.62 8.72 1.42
CA PHE A 103 8.26 9.65 2.33
C PHE A 103 9.57 10.16 1.74
N GLU A 104 9.69 11.49 1.70
CA GLU A 104 10.92 12.19 1.36
C GLU A 104 11.69 12.56 2.63
N ASP A 105 13.01 12.64 2.51
CA ASP A 105 13.85 13.19 3.56
C ASP A 105 13.69 14.71 3.61
N SER A 106 13.39 15.22 4.81
CA SER A 106 13.26 16.64 5.11
C SER A 106 14.41 17.09 6.02
N PRO A 107 14.77 18.39 6.07
CA PRO A 107 15.79 18.89 6.98
C PRO A 107 15.56 18.38 8.42
N GLY A 108 16.60 17.81 9.03
CA GLY A 108 16.52 17.30 10.40
C GLY A 108 16.09 15.83 10.55
N ARG A 109 16.24 14.99 9.51
CA ARG A 109 15.88 13.54 9.51
C ARG A 109 14.38 13.26 9.72
N VAL A 110 13.54 14.25 9.44
CA VAL A 110 12.09 14.09 9.55
C VAL A 110 11.55 13.60 8.22
N ARG A 111 10.62 12.64 8.26
CA ARG A 111 10.00 12.08 7.04
C ARG A 111 8.79 12.91 6.64
N ALA A 112 8.86 13.52 5.46
CA ALA A 112 7.79 14.30 4.87
C ALA A 112 6.92 13.41 3.97
N PRO A 113 5.61 13.27 4.22
CA PRO A 113 4.75 12.45 3.36
C PRO A 113 4.45 13.17 2.03
N ARG A 114 4.41 12.40 0.94
CA ARG A 114 4.05 12.86 -0.41
C ARG A 114 3.09 11.90 -1.07
N VAL A 115 2.07 12.45 -1.73
CA VAL A 115 1.21 11.65 -2.62
C VAL A 115 1.94 11.48 -3.94
N ILE A 116 2.20 10.23 -4.33
CA ILE A 116 2.88 9.87 -5.58
C ILE A 116 1.90 9.26 -6.60
N ALA A 117 0.71 8.88 -6.15
CA ALA A 117 -0.35 8.39 -7.02
C ALA A 117 -1.22 9.54 -7.53
N ARG A 118 -1.43 9.57 -8.84
CA ARG A 118 -2.32 10.51 -9.52
C ARG A 118 -3.74 9.99 -9.60
N ARG A 119 -3.88 8.69 -9.86
CA ARG A 119 -5.17 8.05 -10.09
C ARG A 119 -5.18 6.62 -9.58
N ILE A 120 -6.27 6.23 -8.94
CA ILE A 120 -6.50 4.87 -8.47
C ILE A 120 -7.79 4.35 -9.12
N THR A 121 -7.74 3.16 -9.68
CA THR A 121 -8.89 2.49 -10.28
C THR A 121 -9.07 1.13 -9.64
N LEU A 122 -10.25 0.91 -9.04
CA LEU A 122 -10.68 -0.38 -8.51
C LEU A 122 -11.77 -0.94 -9.42
N ALA A 123 -11.46 -2.02 -10.12
CA ALA A 123 -12.41 -2.78 -10.92
C ALA A 123 -12.77 -4.06 -10.17
N LEU A 124 -14.03 -4.22 -9.79
CA LEU A 124 -14.52 -5.39 -9.07
C LEU A 124 -15.27 -6.30 -10.02
N ASP A 125 -14.87 -7.56 -10.04
CA ASP A 125 -15.62 -8.63 -10.67
C ASP A 125 -16.49 -9.29 -9.60
N LEU A 126 -17.81 -9.15 -9.73
CA LEU A 126 -18.76 -9.63 -8.74
C LEU A 126 -19.13 -11.11 -8.93
N ALA A 127 -18.84 -11.66 -10.12
CA ALA A 127 -19.21 -13.03 -10.49
C ALA A 127 -18.01 -13.92 -10.81
N GLY A 128 -16.84 -13.33 -11.05
CA GLY A 128 -15.60 -14.03 -11.36
C GLY A 128 -14.41 -13.56 -10.50
N PRO A 129 -13.23 -14.19 -10.68
CA PRO A 129 -12.06 -13.94 -9.84
C PRO A 129 -11.24 -12.71 -10.28
N THR A 130 -11.68 -11.96 -11.30
CA THR A 130 -10.79 -11.04 -12.04
C THR A 130 -10.78 -9.60 -11.57
N SER A 131 -11.05 -9.35 -10.28
CA SER A 131 -10.97 -8.01 -9.69
C SER A 131 -9.56 -7.42 -9.86
N ARG A 132 -9.44 -6.16 -10.28
CA ARG A 132 -8.17 -5.46 -10.51
C ARG A 132 -8.08 -4.16 -9.73
N LEU A 133 -6.89 -3.89 -9.19
CA LEU A 133 -6.51 -2.60 -8.62
C LEU A 133 -5.36 -2.03 -9.44
N SER A 134 -5.53 -0.81 -9.94
CA SER A 134 -4.48 -0.07 -10.65
C SER A 134 -4.20 1.24 -9.94
N VAL A 135 -2.92 1.52 -9.69
CA VAL A 135 -2.44 2.77 -9.11
C VAL A 135 -1.50 3.41 -10.12
N GLU A 136 -1.97 4.48 -10.77
CA GLU A 136 -1.19 5.29 -11.68
C GLU A 136 -0.43 6.32 -10.87
N ARG A 137 0.90 6.29 -11.00
CA ARG A 137 1.79 7.28 -10.40
C ARG A 137 2.05 8.38 -11.41
N ASP A 138 2.14 9.61 -10.93
CA ASP A 138 2.76 10.65 -11.74
C ASP A 138 4.21 10.21 -11.98
N ALA A 139 4.60 10.09 -13.26
CA ALA A 139 6.01 9.97 -13.61
C ALA A 139 6.73 11.19 -13.01
N GLU A 140 7.93 10.97 -12.46
CA GLU A 140 8.77 12.08 -11.97
C GLU A 140 8.75 13.22 -13.00
N PRO A 141 8.58 14.49 -12.58
CA PRO A 141 8.91 15.59 -13.48
C PRO A 141 10.37 15.39 -13.86
N ALA A 142 10.62 15.09 -15.13
CA ALA A 142 11.95 15.15 -15.71
C ALA A 142 12.60 16.45 -15.23
N GLU A 143 13.80 16.32 -14.67
CA GLU A 143 14.61 17.45 -14.21
C GLU A 143 14.64 18.53 -15.29
N ASP A 144 13.91 19.62 -15.06
CA ASP A 144 13.93 20.79 -15.91
C ASP A 144 15.12 21.64 -15.44
N GLY A 145 16.23 21.62 -16.20
CA GLY A 145 17.33 22.54 -15.94
C GLY A 145 18.73 22.16 -16.45
N ALA A 146 18.92 22.13 -17.76
CA ALA A 146 20.15 22.68 -18.32
C ALA A 146 19.83 23.39 -19.66
N PRO A 147 19.73 24.73 -19.69
CA PRO A 147 19.70 25.46 -20.94
C PRO A 147 21.05 25.27 -21.63
N GLN A 148 21.04 24.69 -22.84
CA GLN A 148 22.19 24.77 -23.72
C GLN A 148 22.32 26.22 -24.16
N SER A 149 23.11 26.97 -23.40
CA SER A 149 23.55 28.31 -23.73
C SER A 149 24.10 28.31 -25.16
N ARG A 150 23.56 29.24 -25.96
CA ARG A 150 24.28 29.78 -27.11
C ARG A 150 25.69 30.18 -26.64
N THR A 151 26.69 29.56 -27.23
CA THR A 151 27.95 30.25 -27.50
C THR A 151 28.01 30.45 -29.00
N ALA A 152 27.70 31.67 -29.41
CA ALA A 152 28.30 32.21 -30.61
C ALA A 152 29.78 32.44 -30.30
N GLU A 153 30.69 31.84 -31.05
CA GLU A 153 31.93 32.51 -31.42
C GLU A 153 32.64 31.79 -32.59
N ARG A 154 32.75 32.56 -33.68
CA ARG A 154 33.73 32.52 -34.79
C ARG A 154 33.63 31.43 -35.86
#